data_AF-A0AAP3Z2Z0-F1
#
_entry.id   AF-A0AAP3Z2Z0-F1
#
_cell.length_a   1.000
_cell.length_b   1.000
_cell.length_c   1.000
_cell.angle_alpha   90.00
_cell.angle_beta   90.00
_cell.angle_gamma   90.00
#
_symmetry.space_group_name_H-M   'P 1'
#
loop_
_entity.id
_entity.type
_entity.pdbx_description
1 polymer ?
#
loop_
_entity_poly.entity_id
_entity_poly.type
_entity_poly.pdbx_seq_one_letter_code
_entity_poly.pdbx_strand_id
1 'polypeptide(L)'
;MINLFENYTHSEVLLEDSLNQAGYENPTVVLNDDGYLPVHVTSPIGFFTGMDSIKSSLGFSPKFFNEISVPYYWEIIGDGAVAEIFEGYKKKGVINYNTRYGDSRFVESVEWLNDEERLRSVDLYNQNGKCFGKRTYSDGELTLTSYFDDNHREVILINHIVGTIQVDYQNKNYIFTSFEDFVLFYFEVSQVEVNHIFYNSLGVPFFISNALKARTPNNNYNHTLFWQELSQVIPGNMKSILEDVKSPTKHIIVQDRAEYERIKHEVSLSTETKISYLGYLYRIKIRTLFDPSILIVTNSDQIAEIEELIELLPGYQFLISARTEMSQVLRNLNQYSNVQLYPQGTEKEIEDLIDRSSIYLDINYGKEVGNILWKAFENNLLLLTFNETAHNKRIIDKKNCFDLSDVKSLSDKLNRILIDQTTYFECLNEQQISVGQVSLEDYREVLQ
;
A
#
# COMPACT_ATOMS: atom_id res chain seq x y z
N MET A 1 15.90 5.07 18.23
CA MET A 1 14.75 4.20 17.88
C MET A 1 14.51 4.30 16.38
N ILE A 2 14.05 3.24 15.73
CA ILE A 2 13.69 3.24 14.30
C ILE A 2 12.38 2.52 14.01
N ASN A 3 11.77 2.87 12.89
CA ASN A 3 10.82 2.00 12.20
C ASN A 3 11.60 1.11 11.22
N LEU A 4 11.40 -0.21 11.27
CA LEU A 4 12.02 -1.19 10.39
C LEU A 4 10.93 -1.96 9.65
N PHE A 5 10.69 -1.57 8.41
CA PHE A 5 9.63 -2.17 7.60
C PHE A 5 10.21 -3.08 6.52
N GLU A 6 9.52 -4.18 6.26
CA GLU A 6 9.94 -5.11 5.21
C GLU A 6 9.73 -4.51 3.82
N ASN A 7 8.53 -3.97 3.59
CA ASN A 7 8.14 -3.26 2.38
C ASN A 7 7.59 -1.88 2.76
N TYR A 8 7.23 -1.06 1.77
CA TYR A 8 6.64 0.26 2.02
C TYR A 8 5.33 0.42 1.24
N THR A 9 4.37 -0.45 1.56
CA THR A 9 3.04 -0.47 0.95
C THR A 9 2.10 0.50 1.68
N HIS A 10 0.82 0.47 1.31
CA HIS A 10 -0.19 1.33 1.94
C HIS A 10 -0.27 1.14 3.47
N SER A 11 -0.19 -0.10 3.98
CA SER A 11 -0.25 -0.37 5.42
C SER A 11 0.92 0.23 6.20
N GLU A 12 2.14 0.19 5.63
CA GLU A 12 3.32 0.81 6.27
C GLU A 12 3.26 2.33 6.24
N VAL A 13 2.74 2.92 5.16
CA VAL A 13 2.49 4.36 5.08
C VAL A 13 1.50 4.78 6.17
N LEU A 14 0.40 4.03 6.35
CA LEU A 14 -0.58 4.30 7.40
C LEU A 14 0.00 4.17 8.80
N LEU A 15 0.82 3.14 9.05
CA LEU A 15 1.49 2.95 10.33
C LEU A 15 2.46 4.10 10.61
N GLU A 16 3.31 4.46 9.65
CA GLU A 16 4.26 5.57 9.79
C GLU A 16 3.53 6.90 10.04
N ASP A 17 2.48 7.20 9.27
CA ASP A 17 1.72 8.44 9.46
C ASP A 17 1.03 8.47 10.84
N SER A 18 0.49 7.33 11.30
CA SER A 18 -0.12 7.25 12.64
C SER A 18 0.92 7.45 13.74
N LEU A 19 2.10 6.84 13.62
CA LEU A 19 3.21 7.03 14.55
C LEU A 19 3.67 8.49 14.60
N ASN A 20 3.85 9.12 13.44
CA ASN A 20 4.24 10.53 13.33
C ASN A 20 3.17 11.45 13.95
N GLN A 21 1.89 11.22 13.67
CA GLN A 21 0.79 11.98 14.28
C GLN A 21 0.78 11.86 15.81
N ALA A 22 1.15 10.69 16.35
CA ALA A 22 1.27 10.46 17.78
C ALA A 22 2.58 10.97 18.41
N GLY A 23 3.49 11.55 17.62
CA GLY A 23 4.76 12.13 18.08
C GLY A 23 5.95 11.15 18.08
N TYR A 24 5.82 9.97 17.48
CA TYR A 24 6.89 8.99 17.31
C TYR A 24 7.60 9.20 15.95
N GLU A 25 8.33 10.30 15.83
CA GLU A 25 9.09 10.70 14.62
C GLU A 25 10.40 9.91 14.46
N ASN A 26 10.28 8.58 14.39
CA ASN A 26 11.42 7.69 14.21
C ASN A 26 11.96 7.75 12.78
N PRO A 27 13.28 7.63 12.56
CA PRO A 27 13.82 7.29 11.25
C PRO A 27 13.22 5.97 10.74
N THR A 28 12.77 5.98 9.49
CA THR A 28 12.20 4.80 8.83
C THR A 28 13.21 4.15 7.88
N VAL A 29 13.43 2.86 8.09
CA VAL A 29 14.26 1.98 7.26
C VAL A 29 13.36 0.95 6.61
N VAL A 30 13.41 0.86 5.28
CA VAL A 30 12.71 -0.16 4.49
C VAL A 30 13.72 -1.16 3.94
N LEU A 31 13.45 -2.45 4.08
CA LEU A 31 14.37 -3.52 3.65
C LEU A 31 14.32 -3.76 2.15
N ASN A 32 13.11 -3.78 1.57
CA ASN A 32 12.90 -3.94 0.14
C ASN A 32 12.72 -2.57 -0.55
N ASP A 33 13.79 -2.05 -1.13
CA ASP A 33 13.77 -0.80 -1.89
C ASP A 33 13.21 -1.02 -3.31
N ASP A 34 12.05 -0.43 -3.59
CA ASP A 34 11.38 -0.47 -4.89
C ASP A 34 11.87 0.64 -5.85
N GLY A 35 12.81 1.48 -5.42
CA GLY A 35 13.29 2.65 -6.15
C GLY A 35 12.41 3.90 -6.00
N TYR A 36 11.25 3.79 -5.35
CA TYR A 36 10.24 4.84 -5.24
C TYR A 36 9.91 5.20 -3.78
N LEU A 37 10.81 4.87 -2.85
CA LEU A 37 10.71 5.27 -1.45
C LEU A 37 10.72 6.81 -1.29
N PRO A 38 9.88 7.39 -0.42
CA PRO A 38 9.88 8.83 -0.14
C PRO A 38 11.23 9.34 0.38
N VAL A 39 11.44 10.66 0.29
CA VAL A 39 12.72 11.30 0.67
C VAL A 39 13.11 11.07 2.13
N HIS A 40 12.14 10.96 3.04
CA HIS A 40 12.40 10.72 4.47
C HIS A 40 12.66 9.24 4.80
N VAL A 41 12.46 8.33 3.85
CA VAL A 41 12.61 6.89 4.02
C VAL A 41 13.94 6.41 3.43
N THR A 42 14.68 5.66 4.24
CA THR A 42 16.00 5.12 3.89
C THR A 42 15.94 3.60 3.66
N SER A 43 16.95 3.04 2.99
CA SER A 43 17.09 1.60 2.83
C SER A 43 18.57 1.19 2.83
N PRO A 44 18.92 -0.06 3.15
CA PRO A 44 20.29 -0.54 3.01
C PRO A 44 20.82 -0.39 1.57
N ILE A 45 19.98 -0.68 0.57
CA ILE A 45 20.34 -0.54 -0.85
C ILE A 45 20.58 0.95 -1.18
N GLY A 46 19.67 1.82 -0.79
CA GLY A 46 19.73 3.25 -1.04
C GLY A 46 20.91 3.93 -0.36
N PHE A 47 21.29 3.46 0.83
CA PHE A 47 22.47 3.92 1.56
C PHE A 47 23.77 3.58 0.82
N PHE A 48 23.98 2.31 0.47
CA PHE A 48 25.26 1.88 -0.14
C PHE A 48 25.39 2.36 -1.58
N THR A 49 24.31 2.41 -2.36
CA THR A 49 24.30 2.96 -3.73
C THR A 49 24.43 4.49 -3.77
N GLY A 50 24.23 5.17 -2.64
CA GLY A 50 24.22 6.62 -2.53
C GLY A 50 22.89 7.29 -2.90
N MET A 51 21.87 6.52 -3.30
CA MET A 51 20.54 7.05 -3.63
C MET A 51 19.94 7.88 -2.50
N ASP A 52 20.07 7.43 -1.25
CA ASP A 52 19.50 8.15 -0.09
C ASP A 52 20.09 9.55 0.09
N SER A 53 21.35 9.75 -0.29
CA SER A 53 22.03 11.04 -0.16
C SER A 53 21.60 12.08 -1.20
N ILE A 54 21.11 11.63 -2.36
CA ILE A 54 20.78 12.48 -3.51
C ILE A 54 19.27 12.65 -3.72
N LYS A 55 18.43 11.80 -3.09
CA LYS A 55 16.95 11.80 -3.19
C LYS A 55 16.34 13.20 -3.05
N SER A 56 16.82 14.00 -2.10
CA SER A 56 16.32 15.36 -1.84
C SER A 56 16.74 16.40 -2.87
N SER A 57 17.81 16.14 -3.63
CA SER A 57 18.45 17.12 -4.53
C SER A 57 18.06 16.96 -6.01
N LEU A 58 17.77 15.73 -6.45
CA LEU A 58 17.51 15.42 -7.87
C LEU A 58 16.07 15.70 -8.31
N GLY A 59 15.14 15.93 -7.37
CA GLY A 59 13.71 16.10 -7.66
C GLY A 59 13.06 14.81 -8.18
N PHE A 60 11.73 14.74 -8.08
CA PHE A 60 10.96 13.60 -8.60
C PHE A 60 10.86 13.70 -10.13
N SER A 61 11.50 12.79 -10.85
CA SER A 61 11.57 12.77 -12.32
C SER A 61 11.69 11.33 -12.84
N PRO A 62 10.71 10.47 -12.57
CA PRO A 62 10.71 9.10 -13.09
C PRO A 62 10.60 9.09 -14.62
N LYS A 63 11.09 8.02 -15.25
CA LYS A 63 10.89 7.83 -16.69
C LYS A 63 9.44 7.44 -16.98
N PHE A 64 8.84 8.10 -17.95
CA PHE A 64 7.62 7.62 -18.60
C PHE A 64 7.97 6.43 -19.53
N PHE A 65 7.00 5.55 -19.79
CA PHE A 65 7.26 4.28 -20.49
C PHE A 65 7.97 4.41 -21.84
N ASN A 66 7.73 5.50 -22.59
CA ASN A 66 8.35 5.75 -23.89
C ASN A 66 9.71 6.45 -23.81
N GLU A 67 10.22 6.76 -22.62
CA GLU A 67 11.54 7.37 -22.38
C GLU A 67 12.63 6.32 -22.09
N ILE A 68 12.25 5.04 -22.09
CA ILE A 68 13.18 3.91 -21.99
C ILE A 68 14.01 3.84 -23.27
N SER A 69 15.33 3.80 -23.08
CA SER A 69 16.27 3.73 -24.19
C SER A 69 16.25 2.33 -24.78
N VAL A 70 15.82 2.23 -26.03
CA VAL A 70 15.80 0.98 -26.81
C VAL A 70 16.68 1.13 -28.07
N PRO A 71 17.17 0.02 -28.65
CA PRO A 71 17.90 0.04 -29.91
C PRO A 71 17.14 0.77 -31.03
N TYR A 72 17.89 1.28 -32.02
CA TYR A 72 17.30 2.00 -33.14
C TYR A 72 16.32 1.11 -33.93
N TYR A 73 15.16 1.67 -34.30
CA TYR A 73 14.00 0.99 -34.91
C TYR A 73 13.21 0.02 -34.01
N TRP A 74 13.54 -0.10 -32.73
CA TRP A 74 12.66 -0.81 -31.80
C TRP A 74 11.50 0.08 -31.41
N GLU A 75 10.34 -0.54 -31.21
CA GLU A 75 9.08 0.15 -30.90
C GLU A 75 8.66 -0.15 -29.47
N ILE A 76 8.12 0.85 -28.78
CA ILE A 76 7.50 0.70 -27.46
C ILE A 76 6.01 0.96 -27.62
N ILE A 77 5.19 -0.03 -27.29
CA ILE A 77 3.73 0.03 -27.39
C ILE A 77 3.17 -0.19 -26.00
N GLY A 78 2.37 0.76 -25.48
CA GLY A 78 1.87 0.69 -24.11
C GLY A 78 0.40 1.04 -23.97
N ASP A 79 -0.25 0.37 -23.03
CA ASP A 79 -1.59 0.69 -22.57
C ASP A 79 -1.53 1.29 -21.14
N GLY A 80 -2.65 1.27 -20.40
CA GLY A 80 -2.71 1.76 -19.02
C GLY A 80 -2.12 0.83 -17.96
N ALA A 81 -1.85 -0.44 -18.30
CA ALA A 81 -1.37 -1.46 -17.36
C ALA A 81 0.10 -1.81 -17.58
N VAL A 82 0.55 -1.88 -18.84
CA VAL A 82 1.90 -2.32 -19.19
C VAL A 82 2.35 -1.70 -20.53
N ALA A 83 3.65 -1.67 -20.80
CA ALA A 83 4.16 -1.49 -22.16
C ALA A 83 5.04 -2.65 -22.60
N GLU A 84 5.13 -2.84 -23.90
CA GLU A 84 5.87 -3.93 -24.55
C GLU A 84 6.87 -3.33 -25.54
N ILE A 85 8.03 -3.97 -25.64
CA ILE A 85 9.13 -3.56 -26.52
C ILE A 85 9.24 -4.56 -27.66
N PHE A 86 9.29 -4.07 -28.90
CA PHE A 86 9.33 -4.88 -30.11
C PHE A 86 10.50 -4.57 -31.03
N GLU A 87 11.03 -5.61 -31.67
CA GLU A 87 11.86 -5.53 -32.87
C GLU A 87 11.05 -6.09 -34.05
N GLY A 88 10.41 -5.21 -34.83
CA GLY A 88 9.42 -5.62 -35.81
C GLY A 88 8.27 -6.38 -35.14
N TYR A 89 8.09 -7.66 -35.46
CA TYR A 89 7.05 -8.51 -34.85
C TYR A 89 7.51 -9.25 -33.60
N LYS A 90 8.80 -9.18 -33.26
CA LYS A 90 9.36 -9.98 -32.17
C LYS A 90 9.29 -9.21 -30.87
N LYS A 91 8.64 -9.78 -29.85
CA LYS A 91 8.63 -9.23 -28.50
C LYS A 91 10.02 -9.37 -27.88
N LYS A 92 10.53 -8.27 -27.35
CA LYS A 92 11.89 -8.16 -26.77
C LYS A 92 11.87 -7.82 -25.29
N GLY A 93 10.79 -7.23 -24.80
CA GLY A 93 10.70 -6.86 -23.41
C GLY A 93 9.32 -6.40 -22.98
N VAL A 94 9.20 -6.23 -21.67
CA VAL A 94 7.99 -5.74 -20.99
C VAL A 94 8.42 -4.64 -20.03
N ILE A 95 7.75 -3.51 -20.08
CA ILE A 95 7.94 -2.38 -19.18
C ILE A 95 6.80 -2.42 -18.18
N ASN A 96 7.14 -2.66 -16.92
CA ASN A 96 6.20 -2.67 -15.81
C ASN A 96 6.09 -1.26 -15.22
N TYR A 97 4.86 -0.81 -15.01
CA TYR A 97 4.60 0.49 -14.42
C TYR A 97 4.60 0.44 -12.90
N ASN A 98 5.13 1.48 -12.29
CA ASN A 98 5.05 1.69 -10.86
C ASN A 98 3.60 1.95 -10.44
N THR A 99 3.15 1.19 -9.45
CA THR A 99 1.75 1.23 -8.99
C THR A 99 1.51 2.27 -7.88
N ARG A 100 2.56 2.79 -7.24
CA ARG A 100 2.45 3.78 -6.14
C ARG A 100 1.81 5.08 -6.60
N TYR A 101 2.02 5.46 -7.86
CA TYR A 101 1.53 6.72 -8.44
C TYR A 101 0.37 6.50 -9.42
N GLY A 102 -0.49 5.52 -9.16
CA GLY A 102 -1.70 5.26 -9.96
C GLY A 102 -1.41 5.03 -11.45
N ASP A 103 -2.19 5.64 -12.33
CA ASP A 103 -2.11 5.43 -13.79
C ASP A 103 -1.00 6.26 -14.48
N SER A 104 0.02 6.70 -13.73
CA SER A 104 1.09 7.59 -14.22
C SER A 104 2.00 6.95 -15.28
N ARG A 105 1.97 5.62 -15.45
CA ARG A 105 2.84 4.85 -16.36
C ARG A 105 4.34 5.14 -16.19
N PHE A 106 4.73 5.53 -14.98
CA PHE A 106 6.12 5.65 -14.59
C PHE A 106 6.77 4.27 -14.55
N VAL A 107 7.99 4.15 -15.05
CA VAL A 107 8.66 2.85 -15.18
C VAL A 107 9.20 2.38 -13.84
N GLU A 108 8.74 1.22 -13.39
CA GLU A 108 9.31 0.51 -12.24
C GLU A 108 10.43 -0.42 -12.68
N SER A 109 10.18 -1.20 -13.73
CA SER A 109 11.15 -2.15 -14.24
C SER A 109 10.99 -2.43 -15.73
N VAL A 110 12.06 -2.92 -16.34
CA VAL A 110 12.07 -3.36 -17.75
C VAL A 110 12.59 -4.80 -17.80
N GLU A 111 11.70 -5.72 -18.14
CA GLU A 111 12.01 -7.11 -18.42
C GLU A 111 12.54 -7.25 -19.84
N TRP A 112 13.64 -7.98 -19.98
CA TRP A 112 14.27 -8.29 -21.27
C TRP A 112 14.19 -9.79 -21.54
N LEU A 113 13.69 -10.12 -22.73
CA LEU A 113 13.46 -11.49 -23.17
C LEU A 113 14.56 -11.96 -24.14
N ASN A 114 14.87 -13.25 -24.11
CA ASN A 114 15.69 -13.86 -25.16
C ASN A 114 14.87 -14.15 -26.43
N ASP A 115 15.53 -14.76 -27.41
CA ASP A 115 14.92 -15.11 -28.68
C ASP A 115 13.79 -16.15 -28.61
N GLU A 116 13.66 -16.85 -27.48
CA GLU A 116 12.62 -17.82 -27.17
C GLU A 116 11.53 -17.22 -26.24
N GLU A 117 11.50 -15.90 -26.09
CA GLU A 117 10.57 -15.15 -25.22
C GLU A 117 10.69 -15.50 -23.73
N ARG A 118 11.84 -16.01 -23.29
CA ARG A 118 12.13 -16.29 -21.89
C ARG A 118 12.83 -15.12 -21.22
N LEU A 119 12.45 -14.83 -19.99
CA LEU A 119 13.06 -13.78 -19.17
C LEU A 119 14.56 -14.01 -19.00
N ARG A 120 15.36 -12.97 -19.24
CA ARG A 120 16.82 -12.98 -19.05
C ARG A 120 17.32 -11.97 -18.06
N SER A 121 16.73 -10.78 -18.05
CA SER A 121 17.07 -9.77 -17.07
C SER A 121 15.94 -8.81 -16.82
N VAL A 122 15.96 -8.19 -15.65
CA VAL A 122 15.05 -7.10 -15.28
C VAL A 122 15.88 -5.92 -14.82
N ASP A 123 15.79 -4.80 -15.53
CA ASP A 123 16.39 -3.54 -15.11
C ASP A 123 15.42 -2.83 -14.15
N LEU A 124 15.91 -2.31 -13.03
CA LEU A 124 15.13 -1.68 -11.97
C LEU A 124 15.32 -0.16 -12.03
N TYR A 125 14.22 0.59 -12.10
CA TYR A 125 14.21 2.04 -12.23
C TYR A 125 13.68 2.72 -10.96
N ASN A 126 14.27 3.86 -10.61
CA ASN A 126 13.89 4.64 -9.44
C ASN A 126 13.09 5.91 -9.79
N GLN A 127 12.62 6.63 -8.76
CA GLN A 127 11.86 7.87 -8.86
C GLN A 127 12.59 9.05 -9.52
N ASN A 128 13.88 8.91 -9.82
CA ASN A 128 14.68 9.89 -10.57
C ASN A 128 14.99 9.43 -12.00
N GLY A 129 14.36 8.34 -12.46
CA GLY A 129 14.50 7.82 -13.83
C GLY A 129 15.82 7.08 -14.09
N LYS A 130 16.59 6.76 -13.04
CA LYS A 130 17.86 6.02 -13.16
C LYS A 130 17.63 4.53 -13.01
N CYS A 131 18.35 3.74 -13.81
CA CYS A 131 18.47 2.30 -13.60
C CYS A 131 19.44 2.07 -12.43
N PHE A 132 18.92 1.67 -11.27
CA PHE A 132 19.69 1.54 -10.03
C PHE A 132 20.02 0.09 -9.68
N GLY A 133 19.41 -0.88 -10.37
CA GLY A 133 19.70 -2.29 -10.18
C GLY A 133 19.30 -3.14 -11.36
N LYS A 134 19.78 -4.38 -11.35
CA LYS A 134 19.53 -5.37 -12.40
C LYS A 134 19.42 -6.77 -11.81
N ARG A 135 18.33 -7.46 -12.13
CA ARG A 135 18.13 -8.88 -11.85
C ARG A 135 18.51 -9.69 -13.08
N THR A 136 19.24 -10.79 -12.90
CA THR A 136 19.68 -11.68 -13.99
C THR A 136 19.15 -13.09 -13.77
N TYR A 137 18.64 -13.70 -14.83
CA TYR A 137 17.98 -15.00 -14.81
C TYR A 137 18.72 -16.02 -15.68
N SER A 138 18.88 -17.23 -15.16
CA SER A 138 19.37 -18.40 -15.90
C SER A 138 18.30 -19.48 -15.87
N ASP A 139 17.88 -19.94 -17.04
CA ASP A 139 16.85 -20.98 -17.20
C ASP A 139 15.54 -20.70 -16.45
N GLY A 140 15.17 -19.43 -16.34
CA GLY A 140 13.94 -18.97 -15.66
C GLY A 140 14.11 -18.67 -14.17
N GLU A 141 15.23 -19.06 -13.57
CA GLU A 141 15.52 -18.85 -12.15
C GLU A 141 16.37 -17.58 -11.94
N LEU A 142 16.06 -16.81 -10.89
CA LEU A 142 16.82 -15.64 -10.49
C LEU A 142 18.20 -16.07 -9.97
N THR A 143 19.28 -15.62 -10.63
CA THR A 143 20.64 -16.02 -10.26
C THR A 143 21.41 -14.90 -9.56
N LEU A 144 21.28 -13.66 -10.03
CA LEU A 144 22.02 -12.51 -9.53
C LEU A 144 21.13 -11.27 -9.42
N THR A 145 21.36 -10.44 -8.41
CA THR A 145 20.89 -9.06 -8.38
C THR A 145 22.06 -8.12 -8.12
N SER A 146 22.28 -7.18 -9.04
CA SER A 146 23.29 -6.13 -8.94
C SER A 146 22.63 -4.79 -8.64
N TYR A 147 23.24 -3.97 -7.78
CA TYR A 147 22.83 -2.58 -7.57
C TYR A 147 24.00 -1.63 -7.82
N PHE A 148 23.70 -0.47 -8.42
CA PHE A 148 24.69 0.44 -8.97
C PHE A 148 24.71 1.80 -8.27
N ASP A 149 25.89 2.41 -8.18
CA ASP A 149 26.02 3.83 -7.82
C ASP A 149 25.62 4.76 -8.98
N ASP A 150 25.64 6.07 -8.70
CA ASP A 150 25.36 7.12 -9.70
C ASP A 150 26.28 7.08 -10.94
N ASN A 151 27.47 6.49 -10.82
CA ASN A 151 28.44 6.33 -11.91
C ASN A 151 28.29 4.97 -12.62
N HIS A 152 27.21 4.23 -12.34
CA HIS A 152 26.94 2.89 -12.86
C HIS A 152 28.00 1.84 -12.48
N ARG A 153 28.68 2.03 -11.34
CA ARG A 153 29.57 1.01 -10.77
C ARG A 153 28.74 0.08 -9.90
N GLU A 154 28.96 -1.23 -10.02
CA GLU A 154 28.33 -2.21 -9.14
C GLU A 154 28.84 -2.02 -7.71
N VAL A 155 27.92 -1.84 -6.76
CA VAL A 155 28.22 -1.63 -5.34
C VAL A 155 27.72 -2.78 -4.49
N ILE A 156 26.59 -3.37 -4.86
CA ILE A 156 26.04 -4.54 -4.18
C ILE A 156 25.80 -5.65 -5.21
N LEU A 157 26.25 -6.86 -4.90
CA LEU A 157 25.99 -8.05 -5.69
C LEU A 157 25.39 -9.14 -4.79
N ILE A 158 24.16 -9.54 -5.08
CA ILE A 158 23.48 -10.66 -4.42
C ILE A 158 23.54 -11.87 -5.35
N ASN A 159 24.17 -12.94 -4.90
CA ASN A 159 24.16 -14.22 -5.58
C ASN A 159 23.11 -15.14 -4.95
N HIS A 160 22.01 -15.37 -5.67
CA HIS A 160 20.86 -16.14 -5.20
C HIS A 160 21.09 -17.66 -5.24
N ILE A 161 22.07 -18.14 -6.02
CA ILE A 161 22.43 -19.56 -6.06
C ILE A 161 23.22 -19.95 -4.80
N VAL A 162 24.19 -19.12 -4.42
CA VAL A 162 25.07 -19.37 -3.27
C VAL A 162 24.51 -18.77 -1.98
N GLY A 163 23.61 -17.78 -2.09
CA GLY A 163 23.06 -17.05 -0.93
C GLY A 163 24.04 -16.06 -0.33
N THR A 164 24.89 -15.42 -1.14
CA THR A 164 25.89 -14.45 -0.65
C THR A 164 25.57 -13.03 -1.12
N ILE A 165 25.93 -12.06 -0.30
CA ILE A 165 25.80 -10.62 -0.59
C ILE A 165 27.20 -10.01 -0.51
N GLN A 166 27.64 -9.38 -1.58
CA GLN A 166 28.90 -8.64 -1.63
C GLN A 166 28.60 -7.15 -1.65
N VAL A 167 29.34 -6.37 -0.88
CA VAL A 167 29.18 -4.91 -0.78
C VAL A 167 30.53 -4.24 -0.86
N ASP A 168 30.70 -3.34 -1.83
CA ASP A 168 31.86 -2.48 -1.95
C ASP A 168 31.61 -1.17 -1.19
N TYR A 169 32.26 -1.01 -0.04
CA TYR A 169 32.08 0.16 0.82
C TYR A 169 33.41 0.70 1.34
N GLN A 170 33.63 2.01 1.20
CA GLN A 170 34.87 2.69 1.62
C GLN A 170 36.16 2.02 1.10
N ASN A 171 36.17 1.63 -0.18
CA ASN A 171 37.27 0.92 -0.84
C ASN A 171 37.61 -0.45 -0.23
N LYS A 172 36.66 -1.09 0.44
CA LYS A 172 36.76 -2.47 0.93
C LYS A 172 35.58 -3.28 0.42
N ASN A 173 35.83 -4.55 0.13
CA ASN A 173 34.80 -5.51 -0.22
C ASN A 173 34.41 -6.30 1.03
N TYR A 174 33.10 -6.36 1.30
CA TYR A 174 32.51 -7.12 2.39
C TYR A 174 31.65 -8.23 1.81
N ILE A 175 31.71 -9.43 2.40
CA ILE A 175 30.92 -10.58 1.96
C ILE A 175 30.09 -11.09 3.15
N PHE A 176 28.78 -11.21 2.94
CA PHE A 176 27.82 -11.74 3.89
C PHE A 176 27.21 -13.03 3.36
N THR A 177 26.94 -13.97 4.26
CA THR A 177 26.29 -15.26 3.96
C THR A 177 24.81 -15.28 4.34
N SER A 178 24.29 -14.16 4.83
CA SER A 178 22.89 -13.96 5.22
C SER A 178 22.49 -12.51 4.95
N PHE A 179 21.19 -12.28 4.73
CA PHE A 179 20.66 -10.93 4.54
C PHE A 179 20.65 -10.15 5.85
N GLU A 180 20.45 -10.84 6.97
CA GLU A 180 20.47 -10.28 8.31
C GLU A 180 21.85 -9.67 8.63
N ASP A 181 22.94 -10.39 8.36
CA ASP A 181 24.30 -9.88 8.62
C ASP A 181 24.63 -8.64 7.77
N PHE A 182 24.14 -8.60 6.53
CA PHE A 182 24.23 -7.42 5.67
C PHE A 182 23.48 -6.22 6.27
N VAL A 183 22.26 -6.42 6.77
CA VAL A 183 21.48 -5.35 7.41
C VAL A 183 22.10 -4.92 8.75
N LEU A 184 22.63 -5.85 9.54
CA LEU A 184 23.37 -5.50 10.76
C LEU A 184 24.62 -4.68 10.46
N PHE A 185 25.35 -5.01 9.39
CA PHE A 185 26.47 -4.19 8.93
C PHE A 185 26.01 -2.79 8.53
N TYR A 186 24.90 -2.66 7.79
CA TYR A 186 24.27 -1.38 7.50
C TYR A 186 24.01 -0.57 8.78
N PHE A 187 23.35 -1.14 9.80
CA PHE A 187 23.08 -0.45 11.06
C PHE A 187 24.35 0.04 11.76
N GLU A 188 25.43 -0.74 11.73
CA GLU A 188 26.70 -0.36 12.32
C GLU A 188 27.35 0.82 11.60
N VAL A 189 27.38 0.82 10.27
CA VAL A 189 28.06 1.87 9.49
C VAL A 189 27.21 3.12 9.33
N SER A 190 25.87 3.02 9.37
CA SER A 190 24.94 4.14 9.36
C SER A 190 24.68 4.73 10.74
N GLN A 191 25.16 4.06 11.80
CA GLN A 191 25.00 4.47 13.21
C GLN A 191 23.55 4.62 13.66
N VAL A 192 22.68 3.79 13.10
CA VAL A 192 21.26 3.77 13.45
C VAL A 192 21.06 3.16 14.84
N GLU A 193 20.24 3.80 15.68
CA GLU A 193 19.97 3.32 17.03
C GLU A 193 18.92 2.20 17.04
N VAL A 194 19.39 0.98 17.28
CA VAL A 194 18.62 -0.27 17.17
C VAL A 194 18.15 -0.85 18.51
N ASN A 195 18.29 -0.14 19.63
CA ASN A 195 17.82 -0.66 20.93
C ASN A 195 16.29 -0.83 20.94
N HIS A 196 15.58 0.10 20.31
CA HIS A 196 14.14 0.09 20.17
C HIS A 196 13.82 0.11 18.67
N ILE A 197 13.09 -0.90 18.21
CA ILE A 197 12.68 -1.08 16.81
C ILE A 197 11.18 -1.30 16.78
N PHE A 198 10.49 -0.50 15.99
CA PHE A 198 9.11 -0.76 15.59
C PHE A 198 9.15 -1.49 14.25
N TYR A 199 8.77 -2.76 14.21
CA TYR A 199 8.77 -3.56 13.00
C TYR A 199 7.40 -4.16 12.74
N ASN A 200 7.09 -4.49 11.49
CA ASN A 200 5.71 -4.77 11.09
C ASN A 200 5.47 -6.19 10.52
N SER A 201 6.49 -7.04 10.50
CA SER A 201 6.43 -8.35 9.88
C SER A 201 7.17 -9.41 10.69
N LEU A 202 6.63 -10.63 10.72
CA LEU A 202 7.28 -11.83 11.25
C LEU A 202 8.25 -12.49 10.25
N GLY A 203 8.44 -11.87 9.09
CA GLY A 203 9.46 -12.19 8.09
C GLY A 203 10.82 -11.59 8.44
N VAL A 204 11.44 -10.91 7.47
CA VAL A 204 12.84 -10.45 7.59
C VAL A 204 13.08 -9.52 8.80
N PRO A 205 12.22 -8.54 9.14
CA PRO A 205 12.44 -7.69 10.31
C PRO A 205 12.51 -8.47 11.64
N PHE A 206 11.70 -9.51 11.79
CA PHE A 206 11.76 -10.40 12.95
C PHE A 206 13.09 -11.17 13.03
N PHE A 207 13.60 -11.67 11.90
CA PHE A 207 14.89 -12.36 11.89
C PHE A 207 16.06 -11.42 12.18
N ILE A 208 16.01 -10.17 11.73
CA ILE A 208 16.99 -9.12 12.08
C ILE A 208 17.00 -8.86 13.59
N SER A 209 15.82 -8.74 14.21
CA SER A 209 15.65 -8.60 15.66
C SER A 209 16.29 -9.78 16.44
N ASN A 210 16.13 -11.01 15.94
CA ASN A 210 16.79 -12.18 16.53
C ASN A 210 18.31 -12.19 16.29
N ALA A 211 18.78 -11.75 15.13
CA ALA A 211 20.20 -11.63 14.82
C ALA A 211 20.88 -10.60 15.73
N LEU A 212 20.22 -9.47 16.01
CA LEU A 212 20.64 -8.48 17.01
C LEU A 212 20.80 -9.10 18.40
N LYS A 213 19.80 -9.88 18.84
CA LYS A 213 19.86 -10.63 20.10
C LYS A 213 21.04 -11.61 20.11
N ALA A 214 21.26 -12.36 19.04
CA ALA A 214 22.35 -13.33 18.95
C ALA A 214 23.73 -12.65 19.03
N ARG A 215 23.90 -11.49 18.38
CA ARG A 215 25.15 -10.73 18.35
C ARG A 215 25.45 -10.02 19.67
N THR A 216 24.43 -9.51 20.35
CA THR A 216 24.57 -8.84 21.66
C THR A 216 23.52 -9.33 22.67
N PRO A 217 23.66 -10.54 23.24
CA PRO A 217 22.62 -11.18 24.06
C PRO A 217 22.26 -10.46 25.36
N ASN A 218 23.17 -9.59 25.85
CA ASN A 218 22.99 -8.84 27.08
C ASN A 218 22.48 -7.41 26.86
N ASN A 219 22.19 -7.03 25.61
CA ASN A 219 21.62 -5.71 25.33
C ASN A 219 20.16 -5.66 25.79
N ASN A 220 19.72 -4.51 26.30
CA ASN A 220 18.35 -4.32 26.78
C ASN A 220 17.44 -3.87 25.64
N TYR A 221 17.12 -4.79 24.74
CA TYR A 221 16.21 -4.54 23.63
C TYR A 221 14.77 -4.36 24.10
N ASN A 222 14.09 -3.39 23.51
CA ASN A 222 12.67 -3.11 23.75
C ASN A 222 11.97 -2.86 22.41
N HIS A 223 11.83 -3.92 21.60
CA HIS A 223 11.19 -3.84 20.29
C HIS A 223 9.68 -4.04 20.38
N THR A 224 8.98 -3.49 19.40
CA THR A 224 7.53 -3.60 19.24
C THR A 224 7.21 -4.14 17.86
N LEU A 225 6.44 -5.24 17.81
CA LEU A 225 5.87 -5.76 16.57
C LEU A 225 4.50 -5.12 16.34
N PHE A 226 4.30 -4.49 15.19
CA PHE A 226 2.99 -4.11 14.67
C PHE A 226 2.51 -5.19 13.69
N TRP A 227 1.67 -6.11 14.17
CA TRP A 227 1.13 -7.21 13.38
C TRP A 227 -0.06 -6.73 12.52
N GLN A 228 0.12 -6.79 11.19
CA GLN A 228 -0.79 -6.24 10.19
C GLN A 228 -1.50 -7.32 9.34
N GLU A 229 -1.16 -8.59 9.54
CA GLU A 229 -1.68 -9.71 8.74
C GLU A 229 -2.82 -10.45 9.47
N LEU A 230 -3.67 -11.13 8.70
CA LEU A 230 -4.68 -12.05 9.24
C LEU A 230 -4.12 -13.46 9.21
N SER A 231 -4.27 -14.21 10.30
CA SER A 231 -3.82 -15.60 10.39
C SER A 231 -4.94 -16.51 10.87
N GLN A 232 -4.91 -17.78 10.42
CA GLN A 232 -5.86 -18.80 10.89
C GLN A 232 -5.49 -19.34 12.28
N VAL A 233 -4.21 -19.27 12.63
CA VAL A 233 -3.61 -19.73 13.89
C VAL A 233 -2.48 -18.78 14.27
N ILE A 234 -2.12 -18.71 15.55
CA ILE A 234 -0.94 -17.93 15.96
C ILE A 234 0.31 -18.42 15.20
N PRO A 235 1.01 -17.56 14.44
CA PRO A 235 2.21 -17.94 13.68
C PRO A 235 3.33 -18.47 14.58
N GLY A 236 4.15 -19.39 14.07
CA GLY A 236 5.25 -20.01 14.84
C GLY A 236 6.26 -18.99 15.38
N ASN A 237 6.64 -18.00 14.58
CA ASN A 237 7.54 -16.91 14.99
C ASN A 237 6.91 -16.06 16.11
N MET A 238 5.59 -15.80 16.05
CA MET A 238 4.89 -15.12 17.14
C MET A 238 4.91 -15.94 18.43
N LYS A 239 4.65 -17.25 18.36
CA LYS A 239 4.75 -18.14 19.53
C LYS A 239 6.15 -18.09 20.15
N SER A 240 7.19 -18.07 19.32
CA SER A 240 8.58 -17.98 19.81
C SER A 240 8.84 -16.68 20.59
N ILE A 241 8.25 -15.56 20.17
CA ILE A 241 8.30 -14.27 20.91
C ILE A 241 7.60 -14.39 22.26
N LEU A 242 6.42 -15.03 22.29
CA LEU A 242 5.58 -15.14 23.48
C LEU A 242 6.17 -16.08 24.53
N GLU A 243 6.88 -17.12 24.10
CA GLU A 243 7.50 -18.16 24.94
C GLU A 243 8.90 -17.75 25.43
N ASP A 244 9.59 -16.85 24.72
CA ASP A 244 10.95 -16.42 25.06
C ASP A 244 10.96 -15.22 26.01
N VAL A 245 11.23 -15.49 27.30
CA VAL A 245 11.37 -14.46 28.34
C VAL A 245 12.46 -13.42 28.02
N LYS A 246 13.47 -13.82 27.23
CA LYS A 246 14.56 -12.93 26.79
C LYS A 246 14.33 -12.40 25.37
N SER A 247 13.12 -12.51 24.83
CA SER A 247 12.78 -11.96 23.52
C SER A 247 13.15 -10.48 23.48
N PRO A 248 13.78 -9.98 22.40
CA PRO A 248 14.02 -8.55 22.22
C PRO A 248 12.70 -7.79 21.98
N THR A 249 11.67 -8.49 21.51
CA THR A 249 10.32 -7.94 21.33
C THR A 249 9.54 -8.05 22.63
N LYS A 250 9.13 -6.91 23.18
CA LYS A 250 8.43 -6.80 24.47
C LYS A 250 6.95 -6.48 24.32
N HIS A 251 6.54 -6.02 23.14
CA HIS A 251 5.16 -5.65 22.85
C HIS A 251 4.77 -6.11 21.44
N ILE A 252 3.64 -6.80 21.33
CA ILE A 252 2.96 -7.09 20.08
C ILE A 252 1.67 -6.26 20.03
N ILE A 253 1.57 -5.43 19.00
CA ILE A 253 0.41 -4.61 18.70
C ILE A 253 -0.26 -5.21 17.48
N VAL A 254 -1.52 -5.61 17.62
CA VAL A 254 -2.30 -6.16 16.51
C VAL A 254 -3.22 -5.06 15.98
N GLN A 255 -3.12 -4.76 14.68
CA GLN A 255 -3.82 -3.63 14.07
C GLN A 255 -5.23 -3.96 13.56
N ASP A 256 -5.55 -5.25 13.40
CA ASP A 256 -6.91 -5.72 13.13
C ASP A 256 -7.62 -6.16 14.43
N ARG A 257 -8.85 -5.66 14.64
CA ARG A 257 -9.57 -5.92 15.89
C ARG A 257 -10.00 -7.37 16.04
N ALA A 258 -10.47 -8.00 14.96
CA ALA A 258 -10.92 -9.38 15.00
C ALA A 258 -9.75 -10.33 15.23
N GLU A 259 -8.61 -10.06 14.60
CA GLU A 259 -7.37 -10.80 14.79
C GLU A 259 -6.82 -10.65 16.21
N TYR A 260 -6.84 -9.44 16.77
CA TYR A 260 -6.44 -9.22 18.16
C TYR A 260 -7.28 -10.07 19.12
N GLU A 261 -8.61 -10.03 18.99
CA GLU A 261 -9.48 -10.83 19.85
C GLU A 261 -9.18 -12.33 19.66
N ARG A 262 -9.03 -12.82 18.42
CA ARG A 262 -8.68 -14.22 18.16
C ARG A 262 -7.38 -14.62 18.84
N ILE A 263 -6.29 -13.87 18.63
CA ILE A 263 -4.98 -14.13 19.25
C ILE A 263 -5.12 -14.14 20.77
N LYS A 264 -5.82 -13.15 21.35
CA LYS A 264 -6.01 -13.05 22.80
C LYS A 264 -6.76 -14.24 23.41
N HIS A 265 -7.69 -14.85 22.67
CA HIS A 265 -8.39 -16.07 23.11
C HIS A 265 -7.50 -17.32 23.03
N GLU A 266 -6.54 -17.37 22.10
CA GLU A 266 -5.64 -18.51 21.90
C GLU A 266 -4.38 -18.47 22.79
N VAL A 267 -3.94 -17.28 23.23
CA VAL A 267 -2.74 -17.10 24.05
C VAL A 267 -3.01 -17.43 25.52
N SER A 268 -2.13 -18.24 26.13
CA SER A 268 -2.11 -18.50 27.57
C SER A 268 -1.73 -17.24 28.36
N LEU A 269 -2.37 -17.02 29.53
CA LEU A 269 -2.24 -15.81 30.36
C LEU A 269 -0.82 -15.47 30.87
N SER A 270 0.18 -16.33 30.69
CA SER A 270 1.53 -16.19 31.26
C SER A 270 2.60 -15.90 30.20
N THR A 271 2.64 -14.67 29.69
CA THR A 271 3.73 -14.17 28.82
C THR A 271 4.22 -12.81 29.35
N GLU A 272 5.53 -12.57 29.25
CA GLU A 272 6.15 -11.27 29.55
C GLU A 272 5.92 -10.26 28.41
N THR A 273 5.62 -10.75 27.21
CA THR A 273 5.36 -9.91 26.03
C THR A 273 3.93 -9.38 26.09
N LYS A 274 3.77 -8.06 26.20
CA LYS A 274 2.45 -7.40 26.18
C LYS A 274 1.80 -7.64 24.81
N ILE A 275 0.50 -7.95 24.78
CA ILE A 275 -0.29 -7.97 23.55
C ILE A 275 -1.37 -6.88 23.66
N SER A 276 -1.49 -6.02 22.66
CA SER A 276 -2.49 -4.95 22.65
C SER A 276 -3.11 -4.79 21.27
N TYR A 277 -4.29 -4.18 21.23
CA TYR A 277 -4.90 -3.70 20.01
C TYR A 277 -4.56 -2.22 19.83
N LEU A 278 -4.20 -1.81 18.61
CA LEU A 278 -4.11 -0.41 18.23
C LEU A 278 -4.33 -0.28 16.73
N GLY A 279 -5.38 0.44 16.33
CA GLY A 279 -5.67 0.74 14.94
C GLY A 279 -4.83 1.89 14.38
N TYR A 280 -5.36 2.57 13.36
CA TYR A 280 -4.68 3.68 12.67
C TYR A 280 -5.30 5.04 13.01
N LEU A 281 -4.51 6.09 12.84
CA LEU A 281 -4.97 7.48 12.89
C LEU A 281 -5.22 7.97 11.47
N TYR A 282 -6.39 7.68 10.90
CA TYR A 282 -6.72 8.17 9.57
C TYR A 282 -7.00 9.68 9.58
N ARG A 283 -6.59 10.37 8.51
CA ARG A 283 -6.80 11.82 8.31
C ARG A 283 -8.18 12.08 7.69
N ILE A 284 -9.22 11.77 8.45
CA ILE A 284 -10.60 11.92 7.98
C ILE A 284 -11.03 13.39 8.10
N LYS A 285 -11.53 13.97 7.01
CA LYS A 285 -12.09 15.33 7.00
C LYS A 285 -13.32 15.40 7.91
N ILE A 286 -13.41 16.49 8.67
CA ILE A 286 -14.58 16.75 9.50
C ILE A 286 -15.74 17.14 8.58
N ARG A 287 -16.86 16.40 8.68
CA ARG A 287 -18.10 16.66 7.96
C ARG A 287 -19.19 17.00 8.98
N THR A 288 -19.82 18.16 8.83
CA THR A 288 -20.82 18.68 9.78
C THR A 288 -22.22 18.76 9.20
N LEU A 289 -22.37 18.54 7.89
CA LEU A 289 -23.63 18.63 7.17
C LEU A 289 -23.83 17.38 6.32
N PHE A 290 -25.09 16.99 6.18
CA PHE A 290 -25.53 15.98 5.24
C PHE A 290 -26.20 16.66 4.04
N ASP A 291 -25.65 16.40 2.86
CA ASP A 291 -26.25 16.71 1.56
C ASP A 291 -26.79 15.41 0.94
N PRO A 292 -28.05 15.33 0.48
CA PRO A 292 -28.64 14.15 -0.16
C PRO A 292 -28.04 13.84 -1.55
N SER A 293 -26.73 13.64 -1.63
CA SER A 293 -25.99 13.36 -2.85
C SER A 293 -25.24 12.05 -2.76
N ILE A 294 -25.31 11.31 -3.87
CA ILE A 294 -24.68 10.00 -4.06
C ILE A 294 -23.69 10.11 -5.22
N LEU A 295 -22.42 9.85 -4.94
CA LEU A 295 -21.36 9.80 -5.95
C LEU A 295 -21.11 8.36 -6.40
N ILE A 296 -20.98 8.18 -7.71
CA ILE A 296 -20.47 6.96 -8.34
C ILE A 296 -19.39 7.37 -9.34
N VAL A 297 -18.22 6.75 -9.29
CA VAL A 297 -17.14 6.93 -10.26
C VAL A 297 -16.87 5.61 -10.95
N THR A 298 -16.89 5.58 -12.28
CA THR A 298 -16.77 4.34 -13.06
C THR A 298 -15.88 4.51 -14.30
N ASN A 299 -15.27 3.41 -14.73
CA ASN A 299 -14.60 3.30 -16.03
C ASN A 299 -15.43 2.52 -17.07
N SER A 300 -16.60 2.02 -16.69
CA SER A 300 -17.52 1.31 -17.60
C SER A 300 -18.97 1.73 -17.39
N ASP A 301 -19.84 1.37 -18.32
CA ASP A 301 -21.29 1.57 -18.23
C ASP A 301 -22.03 0.49 -17.44
N GLN A 302 -21.29 -0.49 -16.91
CA GLN A 302 -21.85 -1.56 -16.10
C GLN A 302 -21.87 -1.14 -14.63
N ILE A 303 -22.96 -0.47 -14.24
CA ILE A 303 -23.26 -0.08 -12.86
C ILE A 303 -24.45 -0.93 -12.39
N ALA A 304 -24.27 -1.65 -11.29
CA ALA A 304 -25.23 -2.62 -10.79
C ALA A 304 -26.49 -1.94 -10.26
N GLU A 305 -27.67 -2.34 -10.75
CA GLU A 305 -29.00 -1.90 -10.30
C GLU A 305 -29.21 -0.38 -10.26
N ILE A 306 -28.49 0.36 -11.10
CA ILE A 306 -28.47 1.83 -11.06
C ILE A 306 -29.83 2.45 -11.36
N GLU A 307 -30.56 1.94 -12.36
CA GLU A 307 -31.90 2.46 -12.72
C GLU A 307 -32.91 2.23 -11.59
N GLU A 308 -32.93 1.01 -11.01
CA GLU A 308 -33.81 0.70 -9.87
C GLU A 308 -33.49 1.59 -8.66
N LEU A 309 -32.20 1.77 -8.33
CA LEU A 309 -31.79 2.65 -7.24
C LEU A 309 -32.19 4.12 -7.46
N ILE A 310 -32.03 4.64 -8.69
CA ILE A 310 -32.43 6.01 -9.03
C ILE A 310 -33.94 6.21 -8.81
N GLU A 311 -34.75 5.22 -9.18
CA GLU A 311 -36.21 5.25 -9.01
C GLU A 311 -36.65 5.09 -7.55
N LEU A 312 -35.96 4.25 -6.77
CA LEU A 312 -36.24 4.04 -5.34
C LEU A 312 -35.76 5.19 -4.45
N LEU A 313 -34.86 6.05 -4.94
CA LEU A 313 -34.21 7.13 -4.19
C LEU A 313 -34.43 8.51 -4.84
N PRO A 314 -35.68 8.95 -5.09
CA PRO A 314 -35.96 10.22 -5.76
C PRO A 314 -35.54 11.45 -4.93
N GLY A 315 -35.31 11.28 -3.63
CA GLY A 315 -34.83 12.33 -2.73
C GLY A 315 -33.31 12.55 -2.75
N TYR A 316 -32.56 11.73 -3.51
CA TYR A 316 -31.12 11.84 -3.65
C TYR A 316 -30.72 12.30 -5.05
N GLN A 317 -29.73 13.19 -5.12
CA GLN A 317 -29.06 13.55 -6.37
C GLN A 317 -27.92 12.55 -6.66
N PHE A 318 -28.05 11.80 -7.75
CA PHE A 318 -27.00 10.92 -8.26
C PHE A 318 -26.02 11.73 -9.11
N LEU A 319 -24.75 11.70 -8.72
CA LEU A 319 -23.62 12.31 -9.42
C LEU A 319 -22.76 11.18 -9.97
N ILE A 320 -22.80 10.95 -11.28
CA ILE A 320 -22.11 9.82 -11.92
C ILE A 320 -20.98 10.37 -12.80
N SER A 321 -19.74 10.00 -12.49
CA SER A 321 -18.55 10.46 -13.23
C SER A 321 -17.81 9.30 -13.88
N ALA A 322 -17.24 9.55 -15.06
CA ALA A 322 -16.37 8.61 -15.75
C ALA A 322 -15.15 9.31 -16.33
N ARG A 323 -13.95 8.72 -16.20
CA ARG A 323 -12.71 9.27 -16.81
C ARG A 323 -12.68 9.12 -18.33
N THR A 324 -13.52 8.25 -18.88
CA THR A 324 -13.64 7.96 -20.30
C THR A 324 -14.88 8.63 -20.90
N GLU A 325 -15.05 8.50 -22.22
CA GLU A 325 -16.33 8.81 -22.84
C GLU A 325 -17.42 7.88 -22.31
N MET A 326 -18.57 8.44 -21.98
CA MET A 326 -19.74 7.66 -21.56
C MET A 326 -20.46 7.05 -22.77
N SER A 327 -20.78 5.76 -22.65
CA SER A 327 -21.61 5.04 -23.62
C SER A 327 -23.04 5.57 -23.64
N GLN A 328 -23.84 5.13 -24.62
CA GLN A 328 -25.25 5.50 -24.69
C GLN A 328 -26.05 5.00 -23.48
N VAL A 329 -25.64 3.88 -22.86
CA VAL A 329 -26.29 3.33 -21.66
C VAL A 329 -26.23 4.34 -20.52
N LEU A 330 -25.03 4.83 -20.18
CA LEU A 330 -24.90 5.87 -19.15
C LEU A 330 -25.59 7.17 -19.55
N ARG A 331 -25.46 7.60 -20.81
CA ARG A 331 -26.10 8.84 -21.29
C ARG A 331 -27.62 8.82 -21.17
N ASN A 332 -28.24 7.65 -21.29
CA ASN A 332 -29.69 7.51 -21.12
C ASN A 332 -30.16 7.82 -19.69
N LEU A 333 -29.29 7.70 -18.68
CA LEU A 333 -29.63 8.03 -17.28
C LEU A 333 -29.96 9.53 -17.10
N ASN A 334 -29.56 10.42 -18.00
CA ASN A 334 -29.98 11.83 -18.00
C ASN A 334 -31.50 12.01 -18.17
N GLN A 335 -32.25 10.97 -18.50
CA GLN A 335 -33.72 11.00 -18.51
C GLN A 335 -34.32 11.20 -17.10
N TYR A 336 -33.59 10.80 -16.06
CA TYR A 336 -34.00 10.93 -14.67
C TYR A 336 -33.62 12.31 -14.14
N SER A 337 -34.57 13.03 -13.54
CA SER A 337 -34.35 14.40 -13.05
C SER A 337 -33.39 14.50 -11.87
N ASN A 338 -33.18 13.39 -11.15
CA ASN A 338 -32.29 13.26 -10.01
C ASN A 338 -30.91 12.69 -10.39
N VAL A 339 -30.52 12.74 -11.67
CA VAL A 339 -29.21 12.29 -12.16
C VAL A 339 -28.46 13.46 -12.81
N GLN A 340 -27.16 13.52 -12.54
CA GLN A 340 -26.23 14.39 -13.26
C GLN A 340 -24.98 13.60 -13.66
N LEU A 341 -24.66 13.62 -14.96
CA LEU A 341 -23.52 12.91 -15.53
C LEU A 341 -22.32 13.83 -15.76
N TYR A 342 -21.13 13.31 -15.50
CA TYR A 342 -19.84 13.99 -15.68
C TYR A 342 -18.92 13.12 -16.58
N PRO A 343 -19.06 13.22 -17.92
CA PRO A 343 -18.21 12.47 -18.86
C PRO A 343 -16.81 13.08 -18.92
N GLN A 344 -15.79 12.23 -19.14
CA GLN A 344 -14.38 12.65 -19.18
C GLN A 344 -13.95 13.46 -17.94
N GLY A 345 -14.44 13.08 -16.76
CA GLY A 345 -14.17 13.76 -15.51
C GLY A 345 -12.67 13.80 -15.21
N THR A 346 -12.14 15.02 -15.08
CA THR A 346 -10.76 15.25 -14.66
C THR A 346 -10.57 14.89 -13.19
N GLU A 347 -9.31 14.70 -12.76
CA GLU A 347 -8.99 14.42 -11.35
C GLU A 347 -9.58 15.48 -10.41
N LYS A 348 -9.42 16.75 -10.78
CA LYS A 348 -9.94 17.88 -10.03
C LYS A 348 -11.47 17.88 -9.94
N GLU A 349 -12.17 17.55 -11.03
CA GLU A 349 -13.63 17.45 -10.99
C GLU A 349 -14.10 16.30 -10.09
N ILE A 350 -13.38 15.17 -10.10
CA ILE A 350 -13.68 14.06 -9.19
C ILE A 350 -13.45 14.48 -7.73
N GLU A 351 -12.36 15.18 -7.42
CA GLU A 351 -12.10 15.74 -6.08
C GLU A 351 -13.23 16.71 -5.64
N ASP A 352 -13.65 17.62 -6.53
CA ASP A 352 -14.76 18.55 -6.26
C ASP A 352 -16.09 17.80 -6.01
N LEU A 353 -16.33 16.70 -6.73
CA LEU A 353 -17.51 15.85 -6.53
C LEU A 353 -17.47 15.13 -5.18
N ILE A 354 -16.31 14.62 -4.78
CA ILE A 354 -16.14 13.99 -3.46
C ILE A 354 -16.45 15.01 -2.36
N ASP A 355 -15.86 16.20 -2.41
CA ASP A 355 -16.05 17.23 -1.38
C ASP A 355 -17.53 17.58 -1.18
N ARG A 356 -18.30 17.62 -2.27
CA ARG A 356 -19.73 17.99 -2.27
C ARG A 356 -20.69 16.83 -2.02
N SER A 357 -20.22 15.59 -2.07
CA SER A 357 -21.05 14.40 -1.88
C SER A 357 -21.06 13.92 -0.43
N SER A 358 -22.16 13.33 0.02
CA SER A 358 -22.23 12.72 1.37
C SER A 358 -22.07 11.20 1.36
N ILE A 359 -22.42 10.57 0.24
CA ILE A 359 -22.43 9.12 0.07
C ILE A 359 -21.63 8.76 -1.18
N TYR A 360 -20.86 7.68 -1.09
CA TYR A 360 -20.26 7.02 -2.24
C TYR A 360 -20.85 5.60 -2.38
N LEU A 361 -21.32 5.26 -3.57
CA LEU A 361 -21.79 3.91 -3.88
C LEU A 361 -20.80 3.16 -4.76
N ASP A 362 -20.26 2.06 -4.22
CA ASP A 362 -19.30 1.19 -4.90
C ASP A 362 -20.01 0.06 -5.67
N ILE A 363 -20.71 0.45 -6.74
CA ILE A 363 -21.61 -0.44 -7.49
C ILE A 363 -21.19 -0.61 -8.95
N ASN A 364 -19.97 -0.19 -9.32
CA ASN A 364 -19.40 -0.45 -10.64
C ASN A 364 -18.86 -1.88 -10.74
N TYR A 365 -19.09 -2.56 -11.87
CA TYR A 365 -18.50 -3.89 -12.13
C TYR A 365 -17.05 -3.83 -12.66
N GLY A 366 -16.66 -2.70 -13.27
CA GLY A 366 -15.29 -2.48 -13.74
C GLY A 366 -14.33 -2.25 -12.58
N LYS A 367 -13.01 -2.19 -12.82
CA LYS A 367 -12.03 -1.92 -11.76
C LYS A 367 -12.28 -0.57 -11.07
N GLU A 368 -11.90 -0.50 -9.79
CA GLU A 368 -11.87 0.74 -9.02
C GLU A 368 -11.10 1.83 -9.78
N VAL A 369 -11.64 3.04 -9.79
CA VAL A 369 -11.06 4.19 -10.48
C VAL A 369 -10.18 4.98 -9.52
N GLY A 370 -8.86 5.00 -9.74
CA GLY A 370 -7.97 5.98 -9.12
C GLY A 370 -7.99 6.06 -7.60
N ASN A 371 -8.14 4.90 -6.92
CA ASN A 371 -8.22 4.78 -5.45
C ASN A 371 -9.36 5.62 -4.83
N ILE A 372 -10.49 5.72 -5.55
CA ILE A 372 -11.63 6.55 -5.17
C ILE A 372 -12.25 6.13 -3.84
N LEU A 373 -12.24 4.85 -3.48
CA LEU A 373 -12.79 4.40 -2.20
C LEU A 373 -12.02 5.00 -1.02
N TRP A 374 -10.70 4.99 -1.11
CA TRP A 374 -9.83 5.59 -0.10
C TRP A 374 -10.06 7.11 -0.01
N LYS A 375 -10.13 7.80 -1.16
CA LYS A 375 -10.41 9.24 -1.20
C LYS A 375 -11.78 9.56 -0.61
N ALA A 376 -12.81 8.78 -0.92
CA ALA A 376 -14.15 8.95 -0.36
C ALA A 376 -14.14 8.73 1.16
N PHE A 377 -13.43 7.72 1.64
CA PHE A 377 -13.23 7.47 3.07
C PHE A 377 -12.55 8.64 3.79
N GLU A 378 -11.42 9.14 3.28
CA GLU A 378 -10.70 10.28 3.86
C GLU A 378 -11.54 11.58 3.82
N ASN A 379 -12.43 11.72 2.85
CA ASN A 379 -13.39 12.84 2.76
C ASN A 379 -14.68 12.60 3.57
N ASN A 380 -14.71 11.53 4.35
CA ASN A 380 -15.77 11.15 5.26
C ASN A 380 -17.12 10.95 4.57
N LEU A 381 -17.12 10.36 3.37
CA LEU A 381 -18.33 9.90 2.71
C LEU A 381 -18.77 8.58 3.34
N LEU A 382 -20.08 8.40 3.46
CA LEU A 382 -20.64 7.10 3.83
C LEU A 382 -20.50 6.16 2.62
N LEU A 383 -19.75 5.08 2.80
CA LEU A 383 -19.51 4.10 1.75
C LEU A 383 -20.54 2.98 1.86
N LEU A 384 -21.21 2.66 0.75
CA LEU A 384 -22.07 1.48 0.65
C LEU A 384 -21.79 0.75 -0.66
N THR A 385 -22.08 -0.55 -0.70
CA THR A 385 -21.78 -1.42 -1.84
C THR A 385 -22.73 -2.61 -1.90
N PHE A 386 -22.74 -3.29 -3.05
CA PHE A 386 -23.17 -4.69 -3.11
C PHE A 386 -21.99 -5.65 -2.88
N ASN A 387 -22.25 -6.84 -2.37
CA ASN A 387 -21.26 -7.87 -2.08
C ASN A 387 -20.53 -8.35 -3.35
N GLU A 388 -21.22 -8.29 -4.48
CA GLU A 388 -20.82 -8.71 -5.81
C GLU A 388 -19.95 -7.67 -6.54
N THR A 389 -20.05 -6.39 -6.16
CA THR A 389 -19.30 -5.27 -6.77
C THR A 389 -18.21 -4.69 -5.89
N ALA A 390 -18.21 -4.99 -4.58
CA ALA A 390 -17.30 -4.38 -3.62
C ALA A 390 -15.82 -4.56 -3.98
N HIS A 391 -15.12 -3.45 -4.25
CA HIS A 391 -13.69 -3.47 -4.56
C HIS A 391 -12.82 -3.63 -3.32
N ASN A 392 -13.22 -3.01 -2.20
CA ASN A 392 -12.45 -3.06 -0.96
C ASN A 392 -13.31 -3.24 0.29
N LYS A 393 -13.56 -4.51 0.63
CA LYS A 393 -14.32 -4.93 1.83
C LYS A 393 -13.62 -4.65 3.17
N ARG A 394 -12.37 -4.15 3.16
CA ARG A 394 -11.67 -3.75 4.40
C ARG A 394 -11.98 -2.31 4.80
N ILE A 395 -12.39 -1.46 3.85
CA ILE A 395 -12.73 -0.04 4.10
C ILE A 395 -14.23 0.12 4.33
N ILE A 396 -15.05 -0.67 3.62
CA ILE A 396 -16.51 -0.59 3.72
C ILE A 396 -16.99 -1.43 4.92
N ASP A 397 -17.73 -0.81 5.83
CA ASP A 397 -18.35 -1.52 6.97
C ASP A 397 -19.24 -2.66 6.46
N LYS A 398 -19.16 -3.84 7.08
CA LYS A 398 -19.97 -5.02 6.71
C LYS A 398 -21.49 -4.74 6.73
N LYS A 399 -21.96 -3.83 7.59
CA LYS A 399 -23.36 -3.37 7.67
C LYS A 399 -23.76 -2.43 6.52
N ASN A 400 -22.80 -2.01 5.70
CA ASN A 400 -22.99 -1.22 4.48
C ASN A 400 -22.77 -2.05 3.21
N CYS A 401 -22.55 -3.36 3.35
CA CYS A 401 -22.49 -4.31 2.25
C CYS A 401 -23.83 -5.05 2.13
N PHE A 402 -24.46 -4.96 0.96
CA PHE A 402 -25.77 -5.57 0.68
C PHE A 402 -25.64 -6.68 -0.35
N ASP A 403 -26.59 -7.62 -0.38
CA ASP A 403 -26.66 -8.58 -1.48
C ASP A 403 -27.35 -7.93 -2.69
N LEU A 404 -26.85 -8.17 -3.89
CA LEU A 404 -27.44 -7.62 -5.12
C LEU A 404 -28.89 -8.07 -5.31
N SER A 405 -29.26 -9.25 -4.81
CA SER A 405 -30.64 -9.75 -4.83
C SER A 405 -31.60 -8.96 -3.91
N ASP A 406 -31.09 -8.07 -3.06
CA ASP A 406 -31.88 -7.27 -2.12
C ASP A 406 -31.49 -5.78 -2.19
N VAL A 407 -31.64 -5.20 -3.39
CA VAL A 407 -31.50 -3.76 -3.67
C VAL A 407 -32.34 -2.91 -2.70
N LYS A 408 -33.51 -3.43 -2.32
CA LYS A 408 -34.45 -2.73 -1.47
C LYS A 408 -33.87 -2.45 -0.08
N SER A 409 -33.15 -3.39 0.54
CA SER A 409 -32.50 -3.16 1.82
C SER A 409 -31.50 -2.00 1.81
N LEU A 410 -30.75 -1.83 0.71
CA LEU A 410 -29.87 -0.67 0.53
C LEU A 410 -30.70 0.62 0.45
N SER A 411 -31.73 0.62 -0.39
CA SER A 411 -32.61 1.79 -0.56
C SER A 411 -33.34 2.17 0.73
N ASP A 412 -33.78 1.20 1.54
CA ASP A 412 -34.48 1.41 2.81
C ASP A 412 -33.53 2.06 3.84
N LYS A 413 -32.25 1.66 3.85
CA LYS A 413 -31.23 2.31 4.69
C LYS A 413 -31.02 3.77 4.31
N LEU A 414 -30.89 4.06 3.01
CA LEU A 414 -30.71 5.43 2.53
C LEU A 414 -31.96 6.28 2.78
N ASN A 415 -33.16 5.78 2.49
CA ASN A 415 -34.39 6.48 2.80
C ASN A 415 -34.55 6.78 4.30
N ARG A 416 -34.10 5.87 5.19
CA ARG A 416 -34.06 6.14 6.64
C ARG A 416 -33.12 7.29 6.99
N ILE A 417 -31.94 7.36 6.37
CA ILE A 417 -30.99 8.47 6.53
C ILE A 417 -31.61 9.80 6.07
N LEU A 418 -32.36 9.78 4.97
CA LEU A 418 -33.03 10.97 4.45
C LEU A 418 -34.11 11.49 5.41
N ILE A 419 -34.82 10.60 6.09
CA ILE A 419 -35.84 10.92 7.10
C ILE A 419 -35.21 11.41 8.41
N ASP A 420 -34.13 10.76 8.84
CA ASP A 420 -33.42 11.04 10.08
C ASP A 420 -31.91 11.15 9.84
N GLN A 421 -31.45 12.39 9.70
CA GLN A 421 -30.05 12.70 9.42
C GLN A 421 -29.11 12.33 10.58
N THR A 422 -29.61 12.07 11.79
CA THR A 422 -28.75 11.58 12.88
C THR A 422 -28.20 10.18 12.55
N THR A 423 -29.00 9.36 11.85
CA THR A 423 -28.58 8.04 11.37
C THR A 423 -27.38 8.12 10.41
N TYR A 424 -27.22 9.21 9.64
CA TYR A 424 -26.05 9.41 8.77
C TYR A 424 -24.75 9.47 9.58
N PHE A 425 -24.73 10.32 10.61
CA PHE A 425 -23.54 10.50 11.45
C PHE A 425 -23.23 9.27 12.30
N GLU A 426 -24.26 8.54 12.75
CA GLU A 426 -24.09 7.24 13.39
C GLU A 426 -23.42 6.23 12.43
N CYS A 427 -23.89 6.13 11.18
CA CYS A 427 -23.29 5.25 10.19
C CYS A 427 -21.84 5.63 9.85
N LEU A 428 -21.53 6.92 9.78
CA LEU A 428 -20.14 7.38 9.59
C LEU A 428 -19.26 6.95 10.76
N ASN A 429 -19.72 7.14 12.00
CA ASN A 429 -18.95 6.74 13.19
C ASN A 429 -18.74 5.21 13.23
N GLU A 430 -19.77 4.42 12.93
CA GLU A 430 -19.63 2.96 12.82
C GLU A 430 -18.61 2.56 11.75
N GLN A 431 -18.66 3.18 10.56
CA GLN A 431 -17.70 2.95 9.48
C GLN A 431 -16.26 3.23 9.93
N GLN A 432 -16.01 4.36 10.59
CA GLN A 432 -14.67 4.71 11.10
C GLN A 432 -14.17 3.68 12.13
N ILE A 433 -15.03 3.27 13.06
CA ILE A 433 -14.70 2.23 14.04
C ILE A 433 -14.38 0.90 13.34
N SER A 434 -15.15 0.54 12.30
CA SER A 434 -15.01 -0.74 11.60
C SER A 434 -13.66 -0.91 10.91
N VAL A 435 -13.07 0.19 10.42
CA VAL A 435 -11.75 0.19 9.78
C VAL A 435 -10.60 0.37 10.78
N GLY A 436 -10.91 0.42 12.07
CA GLY A 436 -9.94 0.59 13.14
C GLY A 436 -9.43 2.02 13.32
N GLN A 437 -10.26 3.05 13.07
CA GLN A 437 -9.93 4.41 13.50
C GLN A 437 -9.79 4.44 15.03
N VAL A 438 -8.67 4.97 15.51
CA VAL A 438 -8.43 5.23 16.93
C VAL A 438 -8.14 6.71 17.18
N SER A 439 -7.92 7.08 18.44
CA SER A 439 -7.57 8.43 18.85
C SER A 439 -6.07 8.55 19.19
N LEU A 440 -5.57 9.80 19.25
CA LEU A 440 -4.23 10.08 19.73
C LEU A 440 -4.02 9.61 21.18
N GLU A 441 -5.08 9.60 21.99
CA GLU A 441 -5.00 9.12 23.36
C GLU A 441 -4.78 7.62 23.42
N ASP A 442 -5.44 6.84 22.54
CA ASP A 442 -5.20 5.39 22.44
C ASP A 442 -3.73 5.09 22.12
N TYR A 443 -3.11 5.85 21.22
CA TYR A 443 -1.68 5.72 20.91
C TYR A 443 -0.81 6.01 22.14
N ARG A 444 -1.12 7.06 22.90
CA ARG A 444 -0.39 7.40 24.14
C ARG A 444 -0.54 6.33 25.20
N GLU A 445 -1.73 5.79 25.41
CA GLU A 445 -1.98 4.76 26.42
C GLU A 445 -1.34 3.42 26.06
N VAL A 446 -1.31 3.06 24.77
CA VAL A 446 -0.80 1.76 24.34
C VAL A 446 0.74 1.75 24.25
N LEU A 447 1.34 2.81 23.72
CA LEU A 447 2.79 2.89 23.40
C LEU A 447 3.66 3.54 24.49
N GLN A 448 3.09 4.12 25.55
CA GLN A 448 3.82 4.42 26.79
C GLN A 448 4.16 3.14 27.55
#